data_AF-A0A2D4NGN9-F1
#
_entry.id   AF-A0A2D4NGN9-F1
#
_cell.length_a   1.000
_cell.length_b   1.000
_cell.length_c   1.000
_cell.angle_alpha   90.00
_cell.angle_beta   90.00
_cell.angle_gamma   90.00
#
_symmetry.space_group_name_H-M   'P 1'
#
loop_
_entity.id
_entity.type
_entity.pdbx_description
1 polymer ?
#
loop_
_entity_poly.entity_id
_entity_poly.type
_entity_poly.pdbx_seq_one_letter_code
_entity_poly.pdbx_strand_id
1 'polypeptide(L)'
;MTGYVATRWYRAPEIMLNWMHYNQTVDIWSVGCIMAELLTGRTLFPGTDHIDQLKLILRLVGTPGPELLKKISSESARNYIQSLSYMPKMNFENVFIGANPLAVDLLEKMLVLDTDKRITAAEALAHGYFSQYHDPDDEPVADPYDQSFESRELDIEEWKSLTYDEVVSFVPPPLDQEEMES
;
A
#
# COMPACT_ATOMS: atom_id res chain seq x y z
N MET A 1 22.77 14.85 1.66
CA MET A 1 22.10 14.77 0.35
C MET A 1 20.67 14.36 0.61
N THR A 2 19.73 15.06 -0.01
CA THR A 2 18.33 15.27 0.41
C THR A 2 17.57 13.96 0.69
N GLY A 3 17.29 13.69 1.97
CA GLY A 3 16.30 12.69 2.34
C GLY A 3 14.95 13.14 1.79
N TYR A 4 14.46 12.44 0.78
CA TYR A 4 13.19 12.69 0.11
C TYR A 4 12.11 13.02 1.17
N VAL A 5 11.71 14.29 1.26
CA VAL A 5 10.69 14.78 2.20
C VAL A 5 9.33 14.51 1.55
N ALA A 6 8.97 13.23 1.47
CA ALA A 6 7.61 12.81 1.19
C ALA A 6 6.94 12.42 2.51
N THR A 7 5.64 12.69 2.63
CA THR A 7 4.83 12.32 3.78
C THR A 7 4.90 10.82 4.00
N ARG A 8 5.56 10.39 5.08
CA ARG A 8 5.83 8.96 5.34
C ARG A 8 4.63 8.22 5.89
N TRP A 9 3.62 8.94 6.39
CA TRP A 9 2.49 8.44 7.17
C TRP A 9 1.65 7.34 6.50
N TYR A 10 1.71 7.26 5.16
CA TYR A 10 0.98 6.27 4.37
C TYR A 10 1.83 5.10 3.90
N ARG A 11 3.17 5.16 4.06
CA ARG A 11 4.06 4.11 3.59
C ARG A 11 3.87 2.83 4.40
N ALA A 12 3.86 1.70 3.70
CA ALA A 12 3.85 0.39 4.33
C ALA A 12 5.12 0.14 5.18
N PRO A 13 5.00 -0.58 6.31
CA PRO A 13 6.13 -0.79 7.23
C PRO A 13 7.32 -1.50 6.56
N GLU A 14 7.06 -2.43 5.63
CA GLU A 14 8.09 -3.15 4.87
C GLU A 14 8.93 -2.23 3.95
N ILE A 15 8.32 -1.18 3.38
CA ILE A 15 9.01 -0.15 2.59
C ILE A 15 9.80 0.78 3.50
N MET A 16 9.18 1.23 4.58
CA MET A 16 9.81 2.20 5.50
C MET A 16 11.11 1.69 6.10
N LEU A 17 11.18 0.38 6.30
CA LEU A 17 12.25 -0.23 7.07
C LEU A 17 13.15 -1.12 6.20
N ASN A 18 12.78 -1.33 4.93
CA ASN A 18 13.53 -2.10 3.93
C ASN A 18 13.76 -3.55 4.35
N TRP A 19 12.71 -4.23 4.81
CA TRP A 19 12.82 -5.52 5.50
C TRP A 19 12.58 -6.75 4.63
N MET A 20 12.08 -6.60 3.41
CA MET A 20 11.89 -7.70 2.46
C MET A 20 11.70 -7.16 1.05
N HIS A 21 11.80 -8.05 0.05
CA HIS A 21 11.25 -7.76 -1.27
C HIS A 21 9.74 -7.51 -1.09
N TYR A 22 9.30 -6.33 -1.48
CA TYR A 22 7.91 -5.92 -1.39
C TYR A 22 7.18 -6.21 -2.70
N ASN A 23 5.86 -6.26 -2.64
CA ASN A 23 4.98 -6.46 -3.79
C ASN A 23 3.88 -5.38 -3.81
N GLN A 24 2.93 -5.50 -4.74
CA GLN A 24 1.79 -4.59 -4.89
C GLN A 24 0.94 -4.35 -3.63
N THR A 25 1.03 -5.21 -2.60
CA THR A 25 0.24 -5.03 -1.37
C THR A 25 0.70 -3.85 -0.52
N VAL A 26 1.86 -3.25 -0.80
CA VAL A 26 2.30 -1.99 -0.16
C VAL A 26 1.31 -0.86 -0.39
N ASP A 27 0.66 -0.85 -1.55
CA ASP A 27 -0.33 0.17 -1.90
C ASP A 27 -1.63 -0.05 -1.12
N ILE A 28 -1.99 -1.30 -0.83
CA ILE A 28 -3.16 -1.62 0.01
C ILE A 28 -3.00 -1.11 1.44
N TRP A 29 -1.80 -1.15 2.00
CA TRP A 29 -1.54 -0.50 3.29
C TRP A 29 -1.84 1.00 3.23
N SER A 30 -1.37 1.65 2.16
CA SER A 30 -1.60 3.08 1.92
C SER A 30 -3.09 3.39 1.81
N VAL A 31 -3.85 2.57 1.09
CA VAL A 31 -5.31 2.67 0.98
C VAL A 31 -5.97 2.54 2.36
N GLY A 32 -5.53 1.58 3.19
CA GLY A 32 -6.02 1.44 4.57
C GLY A 32 -5.78 2.70 5.42
N CYS A 33 -4.60 3.31 5.31
CA CYS A 33 -4.28 4.58 5.98
C CYS A 33 -5.18 5.72 5.50
N ILE A 34 -5.41 5.84 4.18
CA ILE A 34 -6.27 6.87 3.58
C ILE A 34 -7.72 6.67 4.04
N MET A 35 -8.25 5.46 3.94
CA MET A 35 -9.61 5.12 4.35
C MET A 35 -9.84 5.43 5.83
N ALA A 36 -8.90 5.08 6.70
CA ALA A 36 -8.95 5.42 8.12
C ALA A 36 -8.94 6.95 8.36
N GLU A 37 -8.14 7.70 7.61
CA GLU A 37 -8.12 9.16 7.69
C GLU A 37 -9.43 9.79 7.22
N LEU A 38 -10.04 9.28 6.15
CA LEU A 38 -11.35 9.74 5.67
C LEU A 38 -12.46 9.49 6.70
N LEU A 39 -12.43 8.35 7.41
CA LEU A 39 -13.43 8.02 8.42
C LEU A 39 -13.31 8.87 9.69
N THR A 40 -12.09 9.31 10.04
CA THR A 40 -11.81 9.97 11.33
C THR A 40 -11.47 11.45 11.21
N GLY A 41 -11.19 11.94 10.00
CA GLY A 41 -10.67 13.28 9.72
C GLY A 41 -9.25 13.52 10.27
N ARG A 42 -8.51 12.45 10.59
CA ARG A 42 -7.17 12.54 11.20
C ARG A 42 -6.24 11.49 10.63
N THR A 43 -4.98 11.86 10.44
CA THR A 43 -3.94 10.92 10.04
C THR A 43 -3.80 9.78 11.02
N LEU A 44 -3.80 8.54 10.49
CA LEU A 44 -3.76 7.32 11.27
C LEU A 44 -2.42 7.11 11.98
N PHE A 45 -1.30 7.35 11.27
CA PHE A 45 0.06 7.17 11.80
C PHE A 45 0.93 8.42 11.63
N PRO A 46 0.67 9.52 12.37
CA PRO A 46 1.39 10.78 12.25
C PRO A 46 2.74 10.75 12.98
N GLY A 47 3.59 9.78 12.62
CA GLY A 47 4.90 9.60 13.25
C GLY A 47 5.86 10.73 12.90
N THR A 48 6.63 11.15 13.89
CA THR A 48 7.64 12.22 13.77
C THR A 48 8.92 11.75 13.07
N ASP A 49 9.24 10.47 13.18
CA ASP A 49 10.31 9.77 12.46
C ASP A 49 9.93 8.30 12.18
N HIS A 50 10.81 7.55 11.52
CA HIS A 50 10.60 6.13 11.18
C HIS A 50 10.34 5.19 12.37
N ILE A 51 10.96 5.44 13.52
CA ILE A 51 10.84 4.64 14.73
C ILE A 51 9.52 4.97 15.42
N ASP A 52 9.22 6.26 15.55
CA ASP A 52 7.95 6.72 16.12
C ASP A 52 6.76 6.21 15.29
N GLN A 53 6.84 6.33 13.96
CA GLN A 53 5.82 5.80 13.06
C GLN A 53 5.66 4.28 13.20
N LEU A 54 6.75 3.51 13.28
CA LEU A 54 6.67 2.07 13.53
C LEU A 54 5.97 1.77 14.87
N LYS A 55 6.27 2.51 15.95
CA LYS A 55 5.60 2.33 17.25
C LYS A 55 4.10 2.60 17.16
N LEU A 56 3.69 3.64 16.44
CA LEU A 56 2.26 3.94 16.22
C LEU A 56 1.56 2.81 15.46
N ILE A 57 2.23 2.28 14.43
CA ILE A 57 1.74 1.12 13.67
C ILE A 57 1.56 -0.07 14.62
N LEU A 58 2.62 -0.53 15.28
CA LEU A 58 2.59 -1.71 16.14
C LEU A 58 1.64 -1.58 17.32
N ARG A 59 1.35 -0.36 17.78
CA ARG A 59 0.33 -0.11 18.81
C ARG A 59 -1.07 -0.45 18.33
N LEU A 60 -1.39 -0.21 17.05
CA LEU A 60 -2.68 -0.52 16.46
C LEU A 60 -2.77 -2.00 16.05
N VAL A 61 -1.81 -2.46 15.25
CA VAL A 61 -1.87 -3.79 14.60
C VAL A 61 -1.20 -4.91 15.40
N GLY A 62 -0.54 -4.56 16.51
CA GLY A 62 0.18 -5.49 17.37
C GLY A 62 1.63 -5.74 16.95
N THR A 63 2.44 -6.27 17.86
CA THR A 63 3.81 -6.72 17.56
C THR A 63 3.79 -7.98 16.68
N PRO A 64 4.68 -8.09 15.68
CA PRO A 64 4.71 -9.23 14.78
C PRO A 64 5.07 -10.53 15.52
N GLY A 65 4.42 -11.62 15.13
CA GLY A 65 4.71 -12.95 15.66
C GLY A 65 6.02 -13.55 15.11
N PRO A 66 6.46 -14.70 15.65
CA PRO A 66 7.71 -15.35 15.24
C PRO A 66 7.81 -15.65 13.74
N GLU A 67 6.70 -16.02 13.10
CA GLU A 67 6.68 -16.32 11.66
C GLU A 67 6.97 -15.09 10.80
N LEU A 68 6.38 -13.93 11.15
CA LEU A 68 6.64 -12.69 10.41
C LEU A 68 8.06 -12.16 10.68
N LEU A 69 8.57 -12.34 11.90
CA LEU A 69 9.97 -12.00 12.23
C LEU A 69 10.99 -12.79 11.40
N LYS A 70 10.68 -14.03 10.99
CA LYS A 70 11.53 -14.81 10.09
C LYS A 70 11.57 -14.24 8.66
N LYS A 71 10.48 -13.63 8.20
CA LYS A 71 10.38 -13.02 6.86
C LYS A 71 11.15 -11.70 6.74
N ILE A 72 11.40 -11.01 7.87
CA ILE A 72 12.19 -9.78 7.92
C ILE A 72 13.67 -10.12 7.67
N SER A 73 14.21 -9.74 6.50
CA SER A 73 15.59 -10.01 6.08
C SER A 73 16.62 -9.15 6.80
N SER A 74 16.24 -7.94 7.22
CA SER A 74 17.11 -7.03 7.96
C SER A 74 17.31 -7.52 9.39
N GLU A 75 18.56 -7.64 9.83
CA GLU A 75 18.89 -8.09 11.19
C GLU A 75 18.67 -6.99 12.23
N SER A 76 19.08 -5.76 11.91
CA SER A 76 18.94 -4.59 12.80
C SER A 76 17.48 -4.33 13.16
N ALA A 77 16.62 -4.43 12.14
CA ALA A 77 15.18 -4.42 12.21
C ALA A 77 14.58 -5.45 13.16
N ARG A 78 14.93 -6.71 12.95
CA ARG A 78 14.42 -7.84 13.73
C ARG A 78 14.79 -7.66 15.19
N ASN A 79 16.05 -7.30 15.46
CA ASN A 79 16.55 -7.04 16.82
C ASN A 79 15.81 -5.85 17.46
N TYR A 80 15.56 -4.78 16.71
CA TYR A 80 14.80 -3.64 17.20
C TYR A 80 13.38 -4.04 17.61
N ILE A 81 12.63 -4.72 16.74
CA ILE A 81 11.27 -5.17 17.05
C ILE A 81 11.25 -6.12 18.24
N GLN A 82 12.19 -7.06 18.31
CA GLN A 82 12.30 -8.02 19.42
C GLN A 82 12.62 -7.33 20.75
N SER A 83 13.26 -6.16 20.72
CA SER A 83 13.51 -5.36 21.93
C SER A 83 12.27 -4.63 22.43
N LEU A 84 11.22 -4.50 21.61
CA LEU A 84 9.97 -3.86 22.02
C LEU A 84 9.14 -4.79 22.91
N SER A 85 8.42 -4.21 23.86
CA SER A 85 7.42 -4.95 24.63
C SER A 85 6.30 -5.45 23.72
N TYR A 86 5.80 -6.65 23.99
CA TYR A 86 4.67 -7.23 23.26
C TYR A 86 3.45 -6.29 23.32
N MET A 87 2.82 -6.07 22.17
CA MET A 87 1.58 -5.30 22.04
C MET A 87 0.52 -6.19 21.35
N PRO A 88 -0.65 -6.41 21.96
CA PRO A 88 -1.75 -7.09 21.29
C PRO A 88 -2.36 -6.19 20.21
N LYS A 89 -2.89 -6.79 19.14
CA LYS A 89 -3.70 -6.07 18.14
C LYS A 89 -4.89 -5.41 18.84
N MET A 90 -5.15 -4.13 18.57
CA MET A 90 -6.35 -3.45 19.06
C MET A 90 -7.59 -3.94 18.30
N ASN A 91 -8.75 -3.96 18.97
CA ASN A 91 -10.03 -4.12 18.27
C ASN A 91 -10.32 -2.82 17.50
N PHE A 92 -10.44 -2.90 16.17
CA PHE A 92 -10.65 -1.74 15.31
C PHE A 92 -12.01 -1.07 15.53
N GLU A 93 -13.03 -1.79 16.01
CA GLU A 93 -14.33 -1.20 16.38
C GLU A 93 -14.21 -0.16 17.50
N ASN A 94 -13.25 -0.36 18.42
CA ASN A 94 -12.97 0.57 19.51
C ASN A 94 -12.08 1.75 19.07
N VAL A 95 -11.44 1.64 17.90
CA VAL A 95 -10.59 2.69 17.33
C VAL A 95 -11.41 3.58 16.40
N PHE A 96 -12.20 2.97 15.51
CA PHE A 96 -13.05 3.65 14.53
C PHE A 96 -14.51 3.71 15.01
N ILE A 97 -14.71 4.39 16.14
CA ILE A 97 -16.00 4.45 16.84
C ILE A 97 -17.08 5.07 15.93
N GLY A 98 -18.18 4.35 15.73
CA GLY A 98 -19.32 4.81 14.93
C GLY A 98 -19.15 4.62 13.42
N ALA A 99 -18.04 4.05 12.96
CA ALA A 99 -17.88 3.68 11.56
C ALA A 99 -18.78 2.50 11.18
N ASN A 100 -19.08 2.37 9.88
CA ASN A 100 -19.79 1.21 9.34
C ASN A 100 -19.00 -0.08 9.66
N PRO A 101 -19.60 -1.14 10.23
CA PRO A 101 -18.90 -2.40 10.51
C PRO A 101 -18.19 -3.00 9.29
N LEU A 102 -18.73 -2.84 8.08
CA LEU A 102 -18.09 -3.29 6.84
C LEU A 102 -16.84 -2.47 6.50
N ALA A 103 -16.79 -1.19 6.87
CA ALA A 103 -15.61 -0.36 6.71
C ALA A 103 -14.50 -0.80 7.68
N VAL A 104 -14.88 -1.12 8.92
CA VAL A 104 -13.96 -1.63 9.95
C VAL A 104 -13.37 -2.98 9.53
N ASP A 105 -14.20 -3.91 9.08
CA ASP A 105 -13.76 -5.23 8.57
C ASP A 105 -12.81 -5.10 7.37
N LEU A 106 -13.09 -4.18 6.44
CA LEU A 106 -12.18 -3.90 5.31
C LEU A 106 -10.84 -3.34 5.79
N LEU A 107 -10.85 -2.39 6.73
CA LEU A 107 -9.62 -1.85 7.33
C LEU A 107 -8.80 -2.93 8.04
N GLU A 108 -9.43 -3.89 8.73
CA GLU A 108 -8.74 -5.01 9.36
C GLU A 108 -8.03 -5.93 8.34
N LYS A 109 -8.57 -6.03 7.13
CA LYS A 109 -7.99 -6.80 6.02
C LYS A 109 -6.89 -6.04 5.26
N MET A 110 -6.93 -4.71 5.26
CA MET A 110 -5.92 -3.85 4.63
C MET A 110 -4.71 -3.58 5.55
N LEU A 111 -4.95 -3.29 6.84
CA LEU A 111 -3.93 -2.89 7.82
C LEU A 111 -3.31 -4.11 8.50
N VAL A 112 -2.77 -5.03 7.70
CA VAL A 112 -2.11 -6.26 8.14
C VAL A 112 -0.59 -6.15 7.94
N LEU A 113 0.21 -6.45 8.98
CA LEU A 113 1.67 -6.41 8.88
C LEU A 113 2.26 -7.48 7.96
N ASP A 114 1.65 -8.66 7.93
CA ASP A 114 2.07 -9.77 7.07
C ASP A 114 1.51 -9.52 5.66
N THR A 115 2.39 -9.13 4.73
CA THR A 115 2.02 -8.74 3.35
C THR A 115 1.27 -9.85 2.62
N ASP A 116 1.62 -11.11 2.90
CA ASP A 116 1.00 -12.28 2.26
C ASP A 116 -0.43 -12.53 2.74
N LYS A 117 -0.85 -11.86 3.82
CA LYS A 117 -2.21 -11.94 4.39
C LYS A 117 -3.02 -10.68 4.17
N ARG A 118 -2.41 -9.66 3.56
CA ARG A 118 -3.08 -8.41 3.23
C ARG A 118 -3.98 -8.66 2.03
N ILE A 119 -5.21 -8.15 2.10
CA ILE A 119 -6.16 -8.25 0.97
C ILE A 119 -5.56 -7.61 -0.29
N THR A 120 -5.87 -8.16 -1.45
CA THR A 120 -5.50 -7.54 -2.75
C THR A 120 -6.53 -6.49 -3.17
N ALA A 121 -6.20 -5.68 -4.20
CA ALA A 121 -7.14 -4.70 -4.74
C ALA A 121 -8.41 -5.37 -5.31
N ALA A 122 -8.26 -6.45 -6.08
CA ALA A 122 -9.37 -7.20 -6.65
C ALA A 122 -10.27 -7.81 -5.57
N GLU A 123 -9.69 -8.42 -4.53
CA GLU A 123 -10.48 -8.95 -3.40
C GLU A 123 -11.16 -7.84 -2.60
N ALA A 124 -10.56 -6.65 -2.51
CA ALA A 124 -11.15 -5.50 -1.83
C ALA A 124 -12.33 -4.91 -2.61
N LEU A 125 -12.29 -4.87 -3.95
CA LEU A 125 -13.41 -4.43 -4.80
C LEU A 125 -14.65 -5.31 -4.58
N ALA A 126 -14.46 -6.63 -4.49
CA ALA A 126 -15.52 -7.59 -4.18
C ALA A 126 -16.01 -7.56 -2.71
N HIS A 127 -15.48 -6.66 -1.86
CA HIS A 127 -15.87 -6.56 -0.46
C HIS A 127 -17.26 -5.97 -0.31
N GLY A 128 -18.06 -6.49 0.65
CA GLY A 128 -19.43 -6.02 0.89
C GLY A 128 -19.58 -4.51 1.17
N TYR A 129 -18.49 -3.85 1.58
CA TYR A 129 -18.44 -2.39 1.76
C TYR A 129 -18.70 -1.62 0.44
N PHE A 130 -18.30 -2.17 -0.70
CA PHE A 130 -18.47 -1.57 -2.03
C PHE A 130 -19.60 -2.19 -2.85
N SER A 131 -20.47 -3.01 -2.23
CA SER A 131 -21.55 -3.74 -2.92
C SER A 131 -22.50 -2.90 -3.78
N GLN A 132 -22.61 -1.59 -3.52
CA GLN A 132 -23.42 -0.67 -4.31
C GLN A 132 -22.72 -0.12 -5.57
N TYR A 133 -21.40 -0.31 -5.68
CA TYR A 133 -20.54 0.21 -6.75
C TYR A 133 -19.77 -0.88 -7.50
N HIS A 134 -19.58 -2.05 -6.88
CA HIS A 134 -18.84 -3.15 -7.47
C HIS A 134 -19.54 -3.66 -8.73
N ASP A 135 -18.83 -3.59 -9.85
CA ASP A 135 -19.23 -4.15 -11.14
C ASP A 135 -18.04 -4.90 -11.75
N PRO A 136 -18.03 -6.25 -11.71
CA PRO A 136 -16.94 -7.03 -12.30
C PRO A 136 -16.72 -6.81 -13.80
N ASP A 137 -17.75 -6.36 -14.53
CA ASP A 137 -17.66 -6.14 -15.98
C ASP A 137 -17.04 -4.75 -16.29
N ASP A 138 -17.06 -3.81 -15.34
CA ASP A 138 -16.42 -2.48 -15.41
C ASP A 138 -15.19 -2.36 -14.47
N GLU A 139 -14.56 -3.49 -14.14
CA GLU A 139 -13.29 -3.55 -13.39
C GLU A 139 -12.16 -4.14 -14.27
N PRO A 140 -11.78 -3.47 -15.37
CA PRO A 140 -10.84 -4.02 -16.34
C PRO A 140 -9.43 -4.17 -15.76
N VAL A 141 -8.68 -5.10 -16.34
CA VAL A 141 -7.23 -5.24 -16.12
C VAL A 141 -6.45 -4.56 -17.24
N ALA A 142 -5.22 -4.15 -16.95
CA ALA A 142 -4.34 -3.54 -17.95
C ALA A 142 -3.76 -4.57 -18.92
N ASP A 143 -3.40 -4.10 -20.12
CA ASP A 143 -2.55 -4.86 -21.03
C ASP A 143 -1.17 -5.12 -20.42
N PRO A 144 -0.46 -6.19 -20.83
CA PRO A 144 0.89 -6.46 -20.36
C PRO A 144 1.83 -5.28 -20.63
N TYR A 145 2.47 -4.79 -19.58
CA TYR A 145 3.44 -3.70 -19.67
C TYR A 145 4.87 -4.24 -19.63
N ASP A 146 5.65 -4.01 -20.68
CA ASP A 146 7.05 -4.45 -20.78
C ASP A 146 7.97 -3.54 -19.97
N GLN A 147 8.46 -4.05 -18.84
CA GLN A 147 9.42 -3.37 -17.95
C GLN A 147 10.86 -3.87 -18.12
N SER A 148 11.19 -4.62 -19.18
CA SER A 148 12.55 -5.11 -19.42
C SER A 148 13.60 -3.98 -19.42
N PHE A 149 13.18 -2.76 -19.78
CA PHE A 149 14.04 -1.58 -19.79
C PHE A 149 14.58 -1.19 -18.41
N GLU A 150 13.91 -1.54 -17.30
CA GLU A 150 14.36 -1.23 -15.93
C GLU A 150 15.72 -1.88 -15.59
N SER A 151 16.06 -2.97 -16.27
CA SER A 151 17.34 -3.68 -16.09
C SER A 151 18.44 -3.28 -17.08
N ARG A 152 18.15 -2.36 -18.01
CA ARG A 152 19.09 -1.93 -19.05
C ARG A 152 19.99 -0.81 -18.53
N GLU A 153 21.29 -0.95 -18.78
CA GLU A 153 22.25 0.14 -18.62
C GLU A 153 22.50 0.78 -19.99
N LEU A 154 21.94 1.98 -20.18
CA LEU A 154 22.09 2.77 -21.41
C LEU A 154 22.69 4.13 -21.12
N ASP A 155 23.30 4.74 -22.12
CA ASP A 155 23.78 6.11 -22.02
C ASP A 155 22.63 7.13 -22.13
N ILE A 156 22.96 8.40 -21.87
CA ILE A 156 21.97 9.49 -21.87
C ILE A 156 21.37 9.71 -23.26
N GLU A 157 22.16 9.56 -24.33
CA GLU A 157 21.67 9.81 -25.69
C GLU A 157 20.77 8.67 -26.19
N GLU A 158 21.03 7.43 -25.77
CA GLU A 158 20.15 6.28 -25.99
C GLU A 158 18.80 6.47 -25.29
N TRP A 159 18.79 6.83 -24.00
CA TRP A 159 17.54 7.13 -23.27
C TRP A 159 16.76 8.28 -23.90
N LYS A 160 17.46 9.32 -24.34
CA LYS A 160 16.87 10.47 -25.01
C LYS A 160 16.27 10.08 -26.37
N SER A 161 16.93 9.21 -27.13
CA SER A 161 16.40 8.69 -28.39
C SER A 161 15.13 7.87 -28.15
N LEU A 162 15.15 6.93 -27.20
CA LEU A 162 13.97 6.12 -26.85
C LEU A 162 12.80 6.99 -26.40
N THR A 163 13.07 8.00 -25.56
CA THR A 163 12.04 8.96 -25.11
C THR A 163 11.47 9.75 -26.28
N TYR A 164 12.30 10.15 -27.25
CA TYR A 164 11.85 10.86 -28.44
C TYR A 164 10.95 9.98 -29.32
N ASP A 165 11.30 8.70 -29.47
CA ASP A 165 10.51 7.74 -30.23
C ASP A 165 9.12 7.53 -29.60
N GLU A 166 9.01 7.45 -28.28
CA GLU A 166 7.72 7.40 -27.55
C GLU A 166 6.87 8.66 -27.78
N VAL A 167 7.49 9.84 -27.80
CA VAL A 167 6.78 11.10 -28.07
C VAL A 167 6.22 11.16 -29.49
N VAL A 168 7.00 10.72 -30.48
CA VAL A 168 6.61 10.76 -31.90
C VAL A 168 5.59 9.67 -32.24
N SER A 169 5.62 8.55 -31.54
CA SER A 169 4.70 7.41 -31.76
C SER A 169 3.39 7.50 -30.98
N PHE A 170 3.25 8.46 -30.06
CA PHE A 170 2.02 8.65 -29.29
C PHE A 170 0.81 8.86 -30.19
N VAL A 171 -0.23 8.03 -29.97
CA VAL A 171 -1.53 8.16 -30.63
C VAL A 171 -2.51 8.72 -29.61
N PRO A 172 -3.10 9.91 -29.83
CA PRO A 172 -4.10 10.45 -28.90
C PRO A 172 -5.32 9.53 -28.88
N PRO A 173 -5.91 9.30 -27.70
CA PRO A 173 -7.06 8.43 -27.62
C PRO A 173 -8.32 9.15 -28.17
N PRO A 174 -9.41 8.42 -28.46
CA PRO A 174 -10.68 9.01 -28.89
C PRO A 174 -11.20 10.05 -27.88
N LEU A 175 -11.98 11.02 -28.37
CA LEU A 175 -12.56 12.07 -27.51
C LEU A 175 -13.64 11.52 -26.57
N ASP A 176 -14.44 10.55 -27.04
CA ASP A 176 -15.39 9.80 -26.23
C ASP A 176 -14.93 8.34 -26.16
N GLN A 177 -14.68 7.83 -24.96
CA GLN A 177 -14.17 6.47 -24.70
C GLN A 177 -15.14 5.61 -23.89
N GLU A 178 -16.25 6.20 -23.44
CA GLU A 178 -17.26 5.54 -22.62
C GLU A 178 -18.50 5.29 -23.49
N GLU A 179 -18.87 4.02 -23.68
CA GLU A 179 -20.17 3.65 -24.24
C GLU A 179 -21.16 3.49 -23.07
N MET A 180 -22.41 3.94 -23.24
CA MET A 180 -23.42 3.78 -22.19
C MET A 180 -23.67 2.29 -21.90
N GLU A 181 -23.51 1.89 -20.65
CA GLU A 181 -23.92 0.58 -20.14
C GLU A 181 -25.41 0.32 -20.44
N SER A 182 -25.71 -0.89 -20.94
CA SER A 182 -27.05 -1.29 -21.41
C SER A 182 -27.90 -1.96 -20.34
#